data_AF-A0A7Z0WKL7-F1
#
_entry.id   AF-A0A7Z0WKL7-F1
#
_cell.length_a   1.000
_cell.length_b   1.000
_cell.length_c   1.000
_cell.angle_alpha   90.00
_cell.angle_beta   90.00
_cell.angle_gamma   90.00
#
_symmetry.space_group_name_H-M   'P 1'
#
loop_
_entity.id
_entity.type
_entity.pdbx_description
1 polymer ?
#
loop_
_entity_poly.entity_id
_entity_poly.type
_entity_poly.pdbx_seq_one_letter_code
_entity_poly.pdbx_strand_id
1 'polypeptide(L)'
;MNDTAERGPRQRRTRADALRNREQILRSAVDLIIEQGPTAPMDQIARRAKVGIATLYRHFPDRSVLLRQVALDMLRQNSEEAATALAEEADAFAAMTRYMHDSIDLRIGVVMPVLVDRIAMDDELLAARKESRDAVHALVSAAHREGSLRLDVTSGDISLLIIRFTPPLPGAMDPEANHLLSHRHLELLLDGLVRVMFDQELPGPAMSVDDLTGIPPGPGPGYAGMTAQLRAKDRGRCRPTAAS
;
A
#
# COMPACT_ATOMS: atom_id res chain seq x y z
N MET A 1 37.83 -9.97 33.52
CA MET A 1 36.81 -10.67 34.33
C MET A 1 35.48 -9.97 34.04
N ASN A 2 34.48 -10.74 33.63
CA ASN A 2 33.32 -10.33 32.83
C ASN A 2 32.40 -9.27 33.48
N ASP A 3 32.03 -8.26 32.69
CA ASP A 3 30.92 -7.32 32.97
C ASP A 3 29.80 -7.53 31.92
N THR A 4 29.35 -8.79 31.80
CA THR A 4 28.40 -9.23 30.77
C THR A 4 27.31 -10.12 31.36
N ALA A 5 26.55 -9.65 32.36
CA ALA A 5 25.27 -10.27 32.71
C ALA A 5 24.48 -9.39 33.68
N GLU A 6 23.53 -8.60 33.16
CA GLU A 6 22.22 -8.32 33.82
C GLU A 6 21.36 -7.32 33.02
N ARG A 7 21.19 -7.53 31.71
CA ARG A 7 20.01 -6.97 31.03
C ARG A 7 18.79 -7.82 31.39
N GLY A 8 18.20 -7.56 32.56
CA GLY A 8 17.16 -8.38 33.17
C GLY A 8 15.82 -8.46 32.39
N PRO A 9 14.91 -9.37 32.79
CA PRO A 9 13.63 -9.65 32.11
C PRO A 9 12.74 -8.42 31.86
N ARG A 10 12.84 -7.41 32.73
CA ARG A 10 12.09 -6.15 32.66
C ARG A 10 12.54 -5.25 31.50
N GLN A 11 13.82 -5.27 31.14
CA GLN A 11 14.34 -4.55 29.97
C GLN A 11 13.95 -5.23 28.65
N ARG A 12 13.87 -6.57 28.64
CA ARG A 12 13.38 -7.32 27.48
C ARG A 12 11.88 -7.11 27.25
N ARG A 13 11.08 -7.09 28.33
CA ARG A 13 9.63 -6.84 28.26
C ARG A 13 9.31 -5.45 27.72
N THR A 14 10.03 -4.42 28.19
CA THR A 14 9.85 -3.03 27.72
C THR A 14 10.22 -2.83 26.25
N ARG A 15 11.24 -3.50 25.73
CA ARG A 15 11.57 -3.47 24.29
C ARG A 15 10.49 -4.13 23.44
N ALA A 16 9.98 -5.28 23.88
CA ALA A 16 8.90 -5.96 23.19
C ALA A 16 7.60 -5.14 23.20
N ASP A 17 7.29 -4.48 24.31
CA ASP A 17 6.16 -3.54 24.42
C ASP A 17 6.34 -2.33 23.49
N ALA A 18 7.55 -1.76 23.43
CA ALA A 18 7.86 -0.63 22.55
C ALA A 18 7.73 -1.00 21.05
N LEU A 19 8.15 -2.21 20.66
CA LEU A 19 8.02 -2.70 19.29
C LEU A 19 6.54 -2.91 18.92
N ARG A 20 5.77 -3.59 19.77
CA ARG A 20 4.32 -3.78 19.57
C ARG A 20 3.58 -2.45 19.46
N ASN A 21 3.91 -1.49 20.32
CA ASN A 21 3.30 -0.15 20.25
C ASN A 21 3.63 0.54 18.94
N ARG A 22 4.88 0.44 18.47
CA ARG A 22 5.30 1.00 17.18
C ARG A 22 4.50 0.39 16.02
N GLU A 23 4.41 -0.93 15.95
CA GLU A 23 3.62 -1.64 14.93
C GLU A 23 2.15 -1.21 14.98
N GLN A 24 1.56 -1.14 16.17
CA GLN A 24 0.17 -0.75 16.34
C GLN A 24 -0.10 0.69 15.89
N ILE A 25 0.84 1.61 16.15
CA ILE A 25 0.77 3.00 15.66
C ILE A 25 0.79 3.02 14.13
N LEU A 26 1.70 2.27 13.50
CA LEU A 26 1.84 2.24 12.03
C LEU A 26 0.59 1.68 11.35
N ARG A 27 0.06 0.54 11.83
CA ARG A 27 -1.20 -0.04 11.34
C ARG A 27 -2.36 0.95 11.48
N SER A 28 -2.47 1.59 12.65
CA SER A 28 -3.52 2.60 12.91
C SER A 28 -3.37 3.84 12.04
N ALA A 29 -2.14 4.23 11.69
CA ALA A 29 -1.87 5.33 10.78
C ALA A 29 -2.32 4.99 9.36
N VAL A 30 -2.01 3.78 8.86
CA VAL A 30 -2.51 3.29 7.56
C VAL A 30 -4.03 3.37 7.48
N ASP A 31 -4.73 2.89 8.51
CA ASP A 31 -6.20 2.93 8.53
C ASP A 31 -6.76 4.34 8.46
N LEU A 32 -6.21 5.25 9.26
CA LEU A 32 -6.63 6.64 9.28
C LEU A 32 -6.28 7.39 7.99
N ILE A 33 -5.14 7.07 7.37
CA ILE A 33 -4.76 7.63 6.06
C ILE A 33 -5.80 7.25 5.01
N ILE A 34 -6.32 6.02 5.05
CA ILE A 34 -7.29 5.55 4.06
C ILE A 34 -8.69 6.12 4.32
N GLU A 35 -9.09 6.23 5.59
CA GLU A 35 -10.40 6.79 5.96
C GLU A 35 -10.48 8.32 5.76
N GLN A 36 -9.44 9.04 6.15
CA GLN A 36 -9.46 10.51 6.31
C GLN A 36 -8.39 11.24 5.50
N GLY A 37 -7.51 10.52 4.81
CA GLY A 37 -6.38 11.08 4.09
C GLY A 37 -5.12 11.28 4.96
N PRO A 38 -4.00 11.71 4.35
CA PRO A 38 -2.68 11.75 4.98
C PRO A 38 -2.55 12.79 6.10
N THR A 39 -3.55 13.67 6.23
CA THR A 39 -3.63 14.73 7.25
C THR A 39 -4.38 14.29 8.51
N ALA A 40 -4.76 13.02 8.63
CA ALA A 40 -5.48 12.48 9.79
C ALA A 40 -4.82 12.87 11.13
N PRO A 41 -5.55 13.41 12.12
CA PRO A 41 -4.94 13.96 13.35
C PRO A 41 -4.11 12.95 14.16
N MET A 42 -2.95 13.36 14.67
CA MET A 42 -2.02 12.49 15.42
C MET A 42 -2.64 11.93 16.71
N ASP A 43 -3.54 12.68 17.35
CA ASP A 43 -4.29 12.25 18.53
C ASP A 43 -5.32 11.17 18.20
N GLN A 44 -5.93 11.21 17.00
CA GLN A 44 -6.78 10.11 16.52
C GLN A 44 -5.97 8.84 16.28
N ILE A 45 -4.76 8.96 15.70
CA ILE A 45 -3.85 7.83 15.51
C ILE A 45 -3.48 7.21 16.85
N ALA A 46 -3.11 8.01 17.85
CA ALA A 46 -2.80 7.52 19.19
C ALA A 46 -3.99 6.78 19.83
N ARG A 47 -5.20 7.35 19.75
CA ARG A 47 -6.43 6.71 20.27
C ARG A 47 -6.72 5.38 19.58
N ARG A 48 -6.65 5.33 18.25
CA ARG A 48 -6.83 4.12 17.43
C ARG A 48 -5.82 3.04 17.82
N ALA A 49 -4.56 3.45 17.98
CA ALA A 49 -3.49 2.57 18.37
C ALA A 49 -3.53 2.16 19.85
N LYS A 50 -4.48 2.70 20.63
CA LYS A 50 -4.61 2.48 22.08
C LYS A 50 -3.32 2.82 22.84
N VAL A 51 -2.60 3.86 22.41
CA VAL A 51 -1.40 4.39 23.07
C VAL A 51 -1.63 5.83 23.54
N GLY A 52 -0.90 6.24 24.57
CA GLY A 52 -0.87 7.64 24.99
C GLY A 52 -0.24 8.55 23.92
N ILE A 53 -0.75 9.77 23.76
CA ILE A 53 -0.21 10.73 22.77
C ILE A 53 1.27 11.03 22.99
N ALA A 54 1.72 11.09 24.25
CA ALA A 54 3.14 11.25 24.59
C ALA A 54 3.98 10.04 24.15
N THR A 55 3.42 8.83 24.16
CA THR A 55 4.11 7.62 23.66
C THR A 55 4.23 7.68 22.14
N LEU A 56 3.17 8.10 21.43
CA LEU A 56 3.23 8.31 19.99
C LEU A 56 4.35 9.30 19.61
N TYR A 57 4.42 10.46 20.26
CA TYR A 57 5.44 11.46 19.97
C TYR A 57 6.86 11.03 20.34
N ARG A 58 7.03 10.14 21.33
CA ARG A 58 8.34 9.52 21.61
C ARG A 58 8.82 8.62 20.47
N HIS A 59 7.91 7.94 19.78
CA HIS A 59 8.26 7.10 18.63
C HIS A 59 8.35 7.90 17.33
N PHE A 60 7.50 8.90 17.16
CA PHE A 60 7.33 9.69 15.95
C PHE A 60 7.20 11.17 16.32
N PRO A 61 8.33 11.90 16.42
CA PRO A 61 8.34 13.29 16.88
C PRO A 61 7.44 14.23 16.07
N ASP A 62 7.26 13.94 14.79
CA ASP A 62 6.34 14.65 13.92
C ASP A 62 5.68 13.71 12.90
N ARG A 63 4.72 14.27 12.15
CA ARG A 63 3.96 13.55 11.12
C ARG A 63 4.85 13.05 9.99
N SER A 64 5.85 13.81 9.56
CA SER A 64 6.72 13.41 8.44
C SER A 64 7.51 12.16 8.79
N VAL A 65 7.99 12.04 10.03
CA VAL A 65 8.67 10.83 10.54
C VAL A 65 7.71 9.64 10.56
N LEU A 66 6.46 9.83 10.99
CA LEU A 66 5.45 8.77 10.95
C LEU A 66 5.15 8.31 9.52
N LEU A 67 4.87 9.24 8.61
CA LEU A 67 4.53 8.92 7.22
C LEU A 67 5.69 8.28 6.47
N ARG A 68 6.92 8.76 6.70
CA ARG A 68 8.14 8.14 6.17
C ARG A 68 8.25 6.69 6.64
N GLN A 69 8.03 6.45 7.93
CA GLN A 69 8.12 5.10 8.47
C GLN A 69 7.04 4.17 7.91
N VAL A 70 5.80 4.66 7.78
CA VAL A 70 4.72 3.91 7.11
C VAL A 70 5.15 3.51 5.71
N ALA A 71 5.66 4.45 4.91
CA ALA A 71 6.12 4.16 3.55
C ALA A 71 7.26 3.14 3.52
N LEU A 72 8.25 3.28 4.39
CA LEU A 72 9.40 2.38 4.47
C LEU A 72 8.98 0.96 4.83
N ASP A 73 8.10 0.80 5.83
CA ASP A 73 7.65 -0.52 6.29
C ASP A 73 6.78 -1.20 5.23
N MET A 74 5.91 -0.45 4.53
CA MET A 74 5.13 -1.00 3.42
C MET A 74 6.00 -1.45 2.25
N LEU A 75 7.02 -0.67 1.87
CA LEU A 75 7.93 -1.05 0.78
C LEU A 75 8.72 -2.32 1.11
N ARG A 76 9.21 -2.43 2.36
CA ARG A 76 9.90 -3.64 2.83
C ARG A 76 8.97 -4.84 2.83
N GLN A 77 7.79 -4.71 3.43
CA GLN A 77 6.82 -5.79 3.50
C GLN A 77 6.38 -6.26 2.10
N ASN A 78 6.12 -5.34 1.17
CA ASN A 78 5.79 -5.70 -0.22
C ASN A 78 6.94 -6.45 -0.92
N SER A 79 8.19 -6.08 -0.63
CA SER A 79 9.36 -6.77 -1.19
C SER A 79 9.49 -8.19 -0.64
N GLU A 80 9.26 -8.34 0.67
CA GLU A 80 9.26 -9.62 1.37
C GLU A 80 8.13 -10.54 0.87
N GLU A 81 6.90 -10.03 0.75
CA GLU A 81 5.74 -10.77 0.21
C GLU A 81 6.00 -11.28 -1.21
N ALA A 82 6.56 -10.44 -2.08
CA ALA A 82 6.95 -10.85 -3.43
C ALA A 82 8.02 -11.95 -3.44
N ALA A 83 9.07 -11.81 -2.62
CA ALA A 83 10.14 -12.78 -2.53
C ALA A 83 9.66 -14.12 -1.94
N THR A 84 8.83 -14.07 -0.90
CA THR A 84 8.22 -15.25 -0.27
C THR A 84 7.29 -15.98 -1.25
N ALA A 85 6.41 -15.26 -1.96
CA ALA A 85 5.53 -15.89 -2.94
C ALA A 85 6.33 -16.60 -4.05
N LEU A 86 7.39 -15.98 -4.56
CA LEU A 86 8.27 -16.60 -5.57
C LEU A 86 9.03 -17.83 -5.05
N ALA A 87 9.31 -17.88 -3.74
CA ALA A 87 10.03 -19.00 -3.12
C ALA A 87 9.12 -20.18 -2.73
N GLU A 88 7.86 -19.91 -2.40
CA GLU A 88 6.94 -20.90 -1.81
C GLU A 88 5.91 -21.46 -2.78
N GLU A 89 5.51 -20.71 -3.81
CA GLU A 89 4.49 -21.17 -4.76
C GLU A 89 5.03 -22.16 -5.80
N ALA A 90 4.13 -22.97 -6.34
CA ALA A 90 4.47 -24.06 -7.26
C ALA A 90 4.92 -23.58 -8.65
N ASP A 91 4.42 -22.43 -9.10
CA ASP A 91 4.77 -21.80 -10.37
C ASP A 91 4.75 -20.27 -10.23
N ALA A 92 5.38 -19.58 -11.19
CA ALA A 92 5.57 -18.13 -11.11
C ALA A 92 4.28 -17.33 -11.30
N PHE A 93 3.26 -17.89 -11.96
CA PHE A 93 1.96 -17.21 -12.07
C PHE A 93 1.22 -17.30 -10.74
N ALA A 94 1.22 -18.45 -10.08
CA ALA A 94 0.71 -18.61 -8.72
C ALA A 94 1.43 -17.68 -7.72
N ALA A 95 2.75 -17.55 -7.82
CA ALA A 95 3.53 -16.59 -7.04
C ALA A 95 3.07 -15.14 -7.28
N MET A 96 2.87 -14.75 -8.53
CA MET A 96 2.40 -13.41 -8.87
C MET A 96 0.96 -13.17 -8.37
N THR A 97 0.08 -14.16 -8.51
CA THR A 97 -1.31 -14.11 -8.00
C THR A 97 -1.33 -13.88 -6.50
N ARG A 98 -0.59 -14.70 -5.73
CA ARG A 98 -0.47 -14.53 -4.27
C ARG A 98 0.06 -13.15 -3.92
N TYR A 99 1.14 -12.71 -4.56
CA TYR A 99 1.72 -11.38 -4.35
C TYR A 99 0.70 -10.25 -4.58
N MET A 100 -0.13 -10.33 -5.63
CA MET A 100 -1.14 -9.31 -5.91
C MET A 100 -2.24 -9.26 -4.84
N HIS A 101 -2.64 -10.41 -4.29
CA HIS A 101 -3.55 -10.48 -3.15
C HIS A 101 -2.93 -9.91 -1.88
N ASP A 102 -1.71 -10.34 -1.55
CA ASP A 102 -0.96 -9.85 -0.38
C ASP A 102 -0.75 -8.32 -0.46
N SER A 103 -0.52 -7.78 -1.67
CA SER A 103 -0.39 -6.33 -1.89
C SER A 103 -1.71 -5.56 -1.66
N ILE A 104 -2.86 -6.16 -1.97
CA ILE A 104 -4.18 -5.59 -1.65
C ILE A 104 -4.38 -5.58 -0.13
N ASP A 105 -4.01 -6.67 0.56
CA ASP A 105 -4.11 -6.81 2.03
C ASP A 105 -3.21 -5.81 2.76
N LEU A 106 -1.98 -5.64 2.25
CA LEU A 106 -1.03 -4.63 2.71
C LEU A 106 -1.53 -3.20 2.49
N ARG A 107 -2.49 -3.02 1.57
CA ARG A 107 -3.08 -1.73 1.19
C ARG A 107 -2.08 -0.78 0.55
N ILE A 108 -1.01 -1.31 -0.04
CA ILE A 108 0.07 -0.50 -0.62
C ILE A 108 -0.42 0.34 -1.80
N GLY A 109 -1.35 -0.19 -2.59
CA GLY A 109 -1.94 0.47 -3.75
C GLY A 109 -2.75 1.73 -3.44
N VAL A 110 -3.14 1.97 -2.18
CA VAL A 110 -3.85 3.19 -1.76
C VAL A 110 -2.99 4.12 -0.91
N VAL A 111 -2.10 3.59 -0.07
CA VAL A 111 -1.28 4.42 0.84
C VAL A 111 -0.10 5.07 0.10
N MET A 112 0.69 4.28 -0.63
CA MET A 112 1.94 4.78 -1.23
C MET A 112 1.74 5.92 -2.24
N PRO A 113 0.73 5.88 -3.14
CA PRO A 113 0.45 6.99 -4.04
C PRO A 113 0.12 8.31 -3.31
N VAL A 114 -0.44 8.23 -2.10
CA VAL A 114 -0.78 9.41 -1.30
C VAL A 114 0.44 9.96 -0.55
N LEU A 115 1.44 9.12 -0.26
CA LEU A 115 2.63 9.52 0.49
C LEU A 115 3.77 10.04 -0.39
N VAL A 116 3.83 9.65 -1.67
CA VAL A 116 4.98 9.93 -2.55
C VAL A 116 5.39 11.40 -2.62
N ASP A 117 4.42 12.33 -2.61
CA ASP A 117 4.67 13.79 -2.66
C ASP A 117 4.74 14.47 -1.29
N ARG A 118 4.68 13.69 -0.20
CA ARG A 118 4.54 14.20 1.18
C ARG A 118 5.69 13.86 2.10
N ILE A 119 6.61 13.02 1.65
CA ILE A 119 7.76 12.56 2.44
C ILE A 119 9.04 12.76 1.63
N ALA A 120 10.13 13.09 2.31
CA ALA A 120 11.44 13.19 1.68
C ALA A 120 11.91 11.80 1.22
N MET A 121 12.37 11.71 -0.03
CA MET A 121 13.02 10.52 -0.56
C MET A 121 14.51 10.53 -0.19
N ASP A 122 14.84 10.05 1.00
CA ASP A 122 16.23 9.80 1.38
C ASP A 122 16.75 8.46 0.84
N ASP A 123 18.05 8.22 0.99
CA ASP A 123 18.73 7.05 0.43
C ASP A 123 18.11 5.72 0.90
N GLU A 124 17.70 5.63 2.17
CA GLU A 124 17.08 4.41 2.70
C GLU A 124 15.72 4.15 2.05
N LEU A 125 14.90 5.19 1.91
CA LEU A 125 13.58 5.05 1.30
C LEU A 125 13.66 4.80 -0.22
N LEU A 126 14.64 5.41 -0.89
CA LEU A 126 14.94 5.15 -2.30
C LEU A 126 15.41 3.71 -2.52
N ALA A 127 16.27 3.19 -1.63
CA ALA A 127 16.71 1.81 -1.67
C ALA A 127 15.53 0.83 -1.49
N ALA A 128 14.71 1.03 -0.46
CA ALA A 128 13.52 0.20 -0.22
C ALA A 128 12.52 0.25 -1.40
N ARG A 129 12.36 1.43 -2.02
CA ARG A 129 11.53 1.58 -3.23
C ARG A 129 12.12 0.81 -4.40
N LYS A 130 13.43 0.83 -4.58
CA LYS A 130 14.11 0.05 -5.62
C LYS A 130 13.92 -1.45 -5.39
N GLU A 131 14.17 -1.93 -4.17
CA GLU A 131 13.99 -3.33 -3.79
C GLU A 131 12.56 -3.83 -4.06
N SER A 132 11.55 -3.04 -3.67
CA SER A 132 10.14 -3.36 -3.94
C SER A 132 9.87 -3.48 -5.45
N ARG A 133 10.40 -2.56 -6.27
CA ARG A 133 10.24 -2.64 -7.73
C ARG A 133 10.94 -3.84 -8.35
N ASP A 134 12.16 -4.13 -7.91
CA ASP A 134 12.95 -5.25 -8.40
C ASP A 134 12.26 -6.59 -8.08
N ALA A 135 11.65 -6.71 -6.89
CA ALA A 135 10.91 -7.89 -6.49
C ALA A 135 9.67 -8.15 -7.39
N VAL A 136 8.89 -7.10 -7.69
CA VAL A 136 7.75 -7.21 -8.63
C VAL A 136 8.24 -7.58 -10.03
N HIS A 137 9.34 -6.99 -10.48
CA HIS A 137 9.93 -7.31 -11.77
C HIS A 137 10.40 -8.77 -11.85
N ALA A 138 10.93 -9.32 -10.76
CA ALA A 138 11.37 -10.72 -10.70
C ALA A 138 10.19 -11.70 -10.87
N LEU A 139 9.06 -11.43 -10.21
CA LEU A 139 7.82 -12.22 -10.35
C LEU A 139 7.34 -12.25 -11.81
N VAL A 140 7.15 -11.08 -12.41
CA VAL A 140 6.69 -10.94 -13.81
C VAL A 140 7.66 -11.63 -14.78
N SER A 141 8.97 -11.44 -14.56
CA SER A 141 10.00 -12.07 -15.40
C SER A 141 9.99 -13.59 -15.29
N ALA A 142 9.71 -14.14 -14.09
CA ALA A 142 9.58 -15.58 -13.91
C ALA A 142 8.35 -16.14 -14.65
N ALA A 143 7.20 -15.49 -14.51
CA ALA A 143 5.98 -15.91 -15.19
C ALA A 143 6.07 -15.82 -16.73
N HIS A 144 6.79 -14.81 -17.25
CA HIS A 144 7.13 -14.76 -18.68
C HIS A 144 8.04 -15.89 -19.13
N ARG A 145 9.09 -16.22 -18.36
CA ARG A 145 10.03 -17.32 -18.71
C ARG A 145 9.34 -18.67 -18.73
N GLU A 146 8.40 -18.90 -17.82
CA GLU A 146 7.56 -20.10 -17.80
C GLU A 146 6.49 -20.11 -18.90
N GLY A 147 6.24 -18.95 -19.52
CA GLY A 147 5.18 -18.80 -20.51
C GLY A 147 3.78 -18.84 -19.92
N SER A 148 3.63 -18.65 -18.61
CA SER A 148 2.34 -18.61 -17.92
C SER A 148 1.68 -17.22 -17.97
N LEU A 149 2.46 -16.16 -18.17
CA LEU A 149 2.01 -14.78 -18.34
C LEU A 149 2.05 -14.32 -19.81
N ARG A 150 1.06 -13.53 -20.22
CA ARG A 150 1.05 -12.83 -21.51
C ARG A 150 2.27 -11.92 -21.66
N LEU A 151 2.94 -11.97 -22.82
CA LEU A 151 4.22 -11.29 -23.06
C LEU A 151 4.15 -9.76 -23.14
N ASP A 152 2.95 -9.21 -23.35
CA ASP A 152 2.68 -7.78 -23.43
C ASP A 152 2.38 -7.14 -22.06
N VAL A 153 2.37 -7.93 -20.98
CA VAL A 153 2.14 -7.46 -19.59
C VAL A 153 3.46 -7.09 -18.93
N THR A 154 3.53 -5.95 -18.26
CA THR A 154 4.75 -5.52 -17.56
C THR A 154 4.58 -5.49 -16.04
N SER A 155 5.68 -5.29 -15.30
CA SER A 155 5.62 -4.98 -13.86
C SER A 155 4.94 -3.65 -13.55
N GLY A 156 4.90 -2.71 -14.50
CA GLY A 156 4.13 -1.48 -14.36
C GLY A 156 2.63 -1.72 -14.43
N ASP A 157 2.17 -2.61 -15.32
CA ASP A 157 0.77 -3.02 -15.38
C ASP A 157 0.34 -3.68 -14.07
N ILE A 158 1.14 -4.63 -13.55
CA ILE A 158 0.86 -5.28 -12.26
C ILE A 158 0.76 -4.25 -11.13
N SER A 159 1.70 -3.31 -11.06
CA SER A 159 1.69 -2.23 -10.05
C SER A 159 0.43 -1.35 -10.16
N LEU A 160 0.02 -1.00 -11.38
CA LEU A 160 -1.19 -0.21 -11.64
C LEU A 160 -2.47 -0.96 -11.32
N LEU A 161 -2.52 -2.27 -11.58
CA LEU A 161 -3.66 -3.11 -11.24
C LEU A 161 -3.83 -3.17 -9.71
N ILE A 162 -2.75 -3.37 -8.95
CA ILE A 162 -2.77 -3.27 -7.48
C ILE A 162 -3.32 -1.90 -7.05
N ILE A 163 -2.85 -0.79 -7.64
CA ILE A 163 -3.35 0.56 -7.35
C ILE A 163 -4.85 0.72 -7.67
N ARG A 164 -5.37 0.01 -8.68
CA ARG A 164 -6.79 0.08 -9.09
C ARG A 164 -7.71 -0.77 -8.21
N PHE A 165 -7.25 -1.92 -7.75
CA PHE A 165 -8.06 -2.87 -6.96
C PHE A 165 -7.94 -2.67 -5.45
N THR A 166 -6.88 -2.00 -4.97
CA THR A 166 -6.71 -1.73 -3.52
C THR A 166 -7.70 -0.72 -2.94
N PRO A 167 -8.01 0.42 -3.60
CA PRO A 167 -8.93 1.41 -3.04
C PRO A 167 -10.35 0.83 -2.91
N PRO A 168 -11.06 1.10 -1.79
CA PRO A 168 -12.44 0.66 -1.64
C PRO A 168 -13.34 1.33 -2.68
N LEU A 169 -14.40 0.63 -3.09
CA LEU A 169 -15.37 1.19 -4.02
C LEU A 169 -16.06 2.42 -3.41
N PRO A 170 -16.37 3.46 -4.21
CA PRO A 170 -17.13 4.61 -3.73
C PRO A 170 -18.50 4.19 -3.19
N GLY A 171 -18.86 4.70 -2.02
CA GLY A 171 -20.17 4.49 -1.40
C GLY A 171 -20.07 3.99 0.04
N ALA A 172 -21.22 3.83 0.70
CA ALA A 172 -21.33 3.27 2.05
C ALA A 172 -21.43 1.74 2.00
N MET A 173 -20.55 1.08 1.24
CA MET A 173 -20.47 -0.37 1.23
C MET A 173 -19.72 -0.85 2.48
N ASP A 174 -20.16 -1.98 3.02
CA ASP A 174 -19.51 -2.64 4.13
C ASP A 174 -18.02 -2.94 3.81
N PRO A 175 -17.07 -2.67 4.73
CA PRO A 175 -15.65 -2.90 4.48
C PRO A 175 -15.29 -4.35 4.14
N GLU A 176 -15.94 -5.33 4.77
CA GLU A 176 -15.69 -6.74 4.51
C GLU A 176 -16.17 -7.12 3.10
N ALA A 177 -17.36 -6.66 2.72
CA ALA A 177 -17.87 -6.87 1.36
C ALA A 177 -16.96 -6.22 0.30
N ASN A 178 -16.46 -5.00 0.54
CA ASN A 178 -15.49 -4.35 -0.34
C ASN A 178 -14.20 -5.16 -0.49
N HIS A 179 -13.68 -5.69 0.62
CA HIS A 179 -12.47 -6.50 0.64
C HIS A 179 -12.67 -7.79 -0.17
N LEU A 180 -13.73 -8.55 0.10
CA LEU A 180 -14.06 -9.76 -0.65
C LEU A 180 -14.24 -9.50 -2.16
N LEU A 181 -14.90 -8.40 -2.53
CA LEU A 181 -15.07 -8.00 -3.93
C LEU A 181 -13.75 -7.62 -4.60
N SER A 182 -12.82 -6.99 -3.87
CA SER A 182 -11.51 -6.63 -4.41
C SER A 182 -10.73 -7.88 -4.82
N HIS A 183 -10.71 -8.90 -3.97
CA HIS A 183 -10.06 -10.18 -4.28
C HIS A 183 -10.79 -10.91 -5.40
N ARG A 184 -12.13 -10.98 -5.36
CA ARG A 184 -12.91 -11.61 -6.41
C ARG A 184 -12.70 -10.98 -7.78
N HIS A 185 -12.63 -9.65 -7.87
CA HIS A 185 -12.40 -8.97 -9.15
C HIS A 185 -10.95 -9.09 -9.61
N LEU A 186 -9.99 -9.18 -8.69
CA LEU A 186 -8.61 -9.50 -9.04
C LEU A 186 -8.53 -10.89 -9.70
N GLU A 187 -9.18 -11.92 -9.14
CA GLU A 187 -9.22 -13.26 -9.74
C GLU A 187 -9.76 -13.25 -11.18
N LEU A 188 -10.88 -12.57 -11.42
CA LEU A 188 -11.44 -12.42 -12.78
C LEU A 188 -10.48 -11.73 -13.75
N LEU A 189 -9.64 -10.82 -13.26
CA LEU A 189 -8.63 -10.16 -14.08
C LEU A 189 -7.41 -11.04 -14.31
N LEU A 190 -6.96 -11.77 -13.29
CA LEU A 190 -5.84 -12.71 -13.37
C LEU A 190 -6.08 -13.77 -14.45
N ASP A 191 -7.31 -14.30 -14.57
CA ASP A 191 -7.70 -15.19 -15.66
C ASP A 191 -7.39 -14.62 -17.06
N GLY A 192 -7.49 -13.29 -17.21
CA GLY A 192 -7.17 -12.58 -18.46
C GLY A 192 -5.67 -12.33 -18.70
N LEU A 193 -4.83 -12.48 -17.68
CA LEU A 193 -3.37 -12.35 -17.76
C LEU A 193 -2.66 -13.67 -18.11
N VAL A 194 -3.35 -14.80 -17.96
CA VAL A 194 -2.83 -16.10 -18.34
C VAL A 194 -2.55 -16.10 -19.85
N ARG A 195 -1.42 -16.68 -20.24
CA ARG A 195 -1.09 -16.92 -21.64
C ARG A 195 -1.97 -18.02 -22.24
N VAL A 196 -3.22 -17.68 -22.51
CA VAL A 196 -4.06 -18.39 -23.48
C VAL A 196 -3.73 -17.81 -24.86
N MET A 197 -3.84 -18.60 -25.93
CA MET A 197 -3.52 -18.24 -27.33
C MET A 197 -4.40 -17.07 -27.87
N PHE A 198 -4.33 -15.90 -27.24
CA PHE A 198 -4.92 -14.66 -27.69
C PHE A 198 -3.86 -13.94 -28.52
N ASP A 199 -3.96 -14.05 -29.84
CA ASP A 199 -3.06 -13.44 -30.82
C ASP A 199 -3.34 -11.92 -30.99
N GLN A 200 -3.79 -11.27 -29.92
CA GLN A 200 -4.19 -9.87 -29.88
C GLN A 200 -3.40 -9.18 -28.78
N GLU A 201 -2.46 -8.32 -29.16
CA GLU A 201 -1.75 -7.42 -28.24
C GLU A 201 -2.73 -6.47 -27.55
N LEU A 202 -2.44 -6.13 -26.30
CA LEU A 202 -3.20 -5.12 -25.57
C LEU A 202 -3.08 -3.75 -26.26
N PRO A 203 -4.18 -2.99 -26.40
CA PRO A 203 -4.12 -1.65 -26.96
C PRO A 203 -3.38 -0.68 -26.01
N GLY A 204 -2.47 0.11 -26.58
CA GLY A 204 -1.67 1.10 -25.84
C GLY A 204 -0.22 0.65 -25.64
N PRO A 205 0.68 1.54 -25.16
CA PRO A 205 2.05 1.16 -24.89
C PRO A 205 2.15 0.31 -23.62
N ALA A 206 2.96 -0.74 -23.67
CA ALA A 206 3.44 -1.41 -22.47
C ALA A 206 4.21 -0.41 -21.60
N MET A 207 3.94 -0.37 -20.29
CA MET A 207 4.56 0.61 -19.39
C MET A 207 5.36 -0.07 -18.30
N SER A 208 6.67 0.17 -18.22
CA SER A 208 7.48 -0.27 -17.07
C SER A 208 7.19 0.56 -15.82
N VAL A 209 7.69 0.11 -14.66
CA VAL A 209 7.58 0.92 -13.43
C VAL A 209 8.37 2.23 -13.54
N ASP A 210 9.47 2.26 -14.27
CA ASP A 210 10.23 3.49 -14.51
C ASP A 210 9.41 4.48 -15.36
N ASP A 211 8.71 3.99 -16.39
CA ASP A 211 7.82 4.80 -17.22
C ASP A 211 6.75 5.47 -16.36
N LEU A 212 6.15 4.73 -15.41
CA LEU A 212 5.16 5.28 -14.46
C LEU A 212 5.70 6.44 -13.63
N THR A 213 6.97 6.39 -13.23
CA THR A 213 7.58 7.48 -12.44
C THR A 213 7.90 8.71 -13.27
N GLY A 214 8.01 8.56 -14.59
CA GLY A 214 8.24 9.66 -15.54
C GLY A 214 6.97 10.34 -16.03
N ILE A 215 5.77 9.79 -15.76
CA ILE A 215 4.50 10.38 -16.21
C ILE A 215 4.24 11.68 -15.42
N PRO A 216 4.20 12.85 -16.08
CA PRO A 216 3.92 14.10 -15.40
C PRO A 216 2.50 14.11 -14.83
N PRO A 217 2.26 14.76 -13.68
CA PRO A 217 0.92 14.88 -13.12
C PRO A 217 -0.01 15.57 -14.12
N GLY A 218 -1.19 14.98 -14.33
CA GLY A 218 -2.20 15.57 -15.20
C GLY A 218 -2.73 16.90 -14.66
N PRO A 219 -3.28 17.77 -15.52
CA PRO A 219 -3.88 19.03 -15.10
C PRO A 219 -5.19 18.77 -14.33
N GLY A 220 -5.11 18.70 -13.00
CA GLY A 220 -6.29 18.57 -12.15
C GLY A 220 -5.96 18.24 -10.69
N PRO A 221 -6.90 18.45 -9.76
CA PRO A 221 -6.77 17.91 -8.41
C PRO A 221 -6.81 16.39 -8.55
N GLY A 222 -5.69 15.69 -8.34
CA GLY A 222 -5.63 14.22 -8.41
C GLY A 222 -6.75 13.54 -7.60
N TYR A 223 -6.92 12.23 -7.71
CA TYR A 223 -8.10 11.50 -7.19
C TYR A 223 -8.53 11.87 -5.76
N ALA A 224 -7.58 12.10 -4.84
CA ALA A 224 -7.84 12.58 -3.48
C ALA A 224 -8.46 14.00 -3.41
N GLY A 225 -8.03 14.91 -4.28
CA GLY A 225 -8.61 16.24 -4.40
C GLY A 225 -10.01 16.22 -5.05
N MET A 226 -10.23 15.30 -6.00
CA MET A 226 -11.55 15.10 -6.61
C MET A 226 -12.58 14.57 -5.59
N THR A 227 -12.21 13.58 -4.78
CA THR A 227 -13.11 13.04 -3.74
C THR A 227 -13.36 14.03 -2.60
N ALA A 228 -12.36 14.84 -2.21
CA ALA A 228 -12.56 15.93 -1.26
C ALA A 228 -13.50 17.02 -1.79
N GLN A 229 -13.39 17.37 -3.08
CA GLN A 229 -14.30 18.32 -3.73
C GLN A 229 -15.73 17.78 -3.83
N LEU A 230 -15.90 16.49 -4.13
CA LEU A 230 -17.21 15.84 -4.15
C LEU A 230 -17.85 15.84 -2.75
N ARG A 231 -17.09 15.45 -1.71
CA ARG A 231 -17.56 15.51 -0.31
C ARG A 231 -17.88 16.94 0.16
N ALA A 232 -17.14 17.95 -0.31
CA ALA A 232 -17.41 19.35 -0.02
C ALA A 232 -18.68 19.85 -0.74
N LYS A 233 -18.91 19.43 -1.99
CA LYS A 233 -20.13 19.73 -2.75
C LYS A 233 -21.38 19.10 -2.12
N ASP A 234 -21.29 17.89 -1.57
CA ASP A 234 -22.42 17.23 -0.93
C ASP A 234 -22.81 17.91 0.40
N ARG A 235 -21.82 18.36 1.19
CA ARG A 235 -22.08 19.18 2.40
C ARG A 235 -22.70 20.53 2.06
N GLY A 236 -22.46 21.06 0.86
CA GLY A 236 -23.08 22.30 0.38
C GLY A 236 -24.54 22.16 -0.07
N ARG A 237 -25.00 20.94 -0.39
CA ARG A 237 -26.41 20.67 -0.79
C ARG A 237 -27.33 20.44 0.40
N CYS A 238 -26.80 20.02 1.56
CA CYS A 238 -27.56 19.94 2.81
C CYS A 238 -27.59 21.30 3.55
N ARG A 239 -28.24 22.32 2.99
CA ARG A 239 -28.77 23.43 3.80
C ARG A 239 -30.21 23.10 4.18
N PRO A 240 -30.59 23.12 5.47
CA PRO A 240 -31.99 22.93 5.83
C PRO A 240 -32.79 24.12 5.31
N THR A 241 -33.84 23.86 4.54
CA THR A 241 -34.91 24.84 4.30
C THR A 241 -35.53 25.16 5.65
N ALA A 242 -35.23 26.35 6.17
CA ALA A 242 -35.89 26.88 7.36
C ALA A 242 -37.36 27.13 7.00
N ALA A 243 -38.26 26.37 7.63
CA ALA A 243 -39.69 26.63 7.59
C ALA A 243 -39.99 27.89 8.42
N SER A 244 -40.72 28.83 7.82
CA SER A 244 -41.35 29.99 8.46
C SER A 244 -42.69 29.60 9.08
#